data_AF-A0A7E6EJW0-F1
#
_entry.id   AF-A0A7E6EJW0-F1
#
_cell.length_a   1.000
_cell.length_b   1.000
_cell.length_c   1.000
_cell.angle_alpha   90.00
_cell.angle_beta   90.00
_cell.angle_gamma   90.00
#
_symmetry.space_group_name_H-M   'P 1'
#
loop_
_entity.id
_entity.type
_entity.pdbx_description
1 polymer ?
#
loop_
_entity_poly.entity_id
_entity_poly.type
_entity_poly.pdbx_seq_one_letter_code
_entity_poly.pdbx_strand_id
1 'polypeptide(L)'
;MNQTVQIQPGFYQKIQRRCTECDGEGEFISNRCRKCNGKKIVVLKELVRVRIEPGMKSNKRLVFSGKGNHVNRTVEAGDLIIELELKEHSTFIRKDMDLIIKMEITLAESLCGFKRIIQTLDQRKLLISNPPGTVIGNEAYRSVANEGMPMRGSDGRVKGQLIIIFIVTFPQNEYTGENLKVIGDILPPRPDYGYCDDGQVLKSELYDPKSSSRRRRQQASQGETVECASQ
;
A
#
# COMPACT_ATOMS: atom_id res chain seq x y z
N MET A 1 -0.60 -1.30 -55.72
CA MET A 1 -0.27 -0.69 -57.02
C MET A 1 1.24 -0.82 -57.19
N ASN A 2 1.72 -1.39 -58.29
CA ASN A 2 3.14 -1.64 -58.47
C ASN A 2 3.76 -0.44 -59.19
N GLN A 3 4.69 0.24 -58.53
CA GLN A 3 5.47 1.32 -59.16
C GLN A 3 6.86 0.76 -59.50
N THR A 4 7.19 0.73 -60.78
CA THR A 4 8.54 0.41 -61.24
C THR A 4 9.40 1.66 -61.10
N VAL A 5 10.45 1.59 -60.29
CA VAL A 5 11.44 2.65 -60.15
C VAL A 5 12.75 2.17 -60.76
N GLN A 6 13.36 2.99 -61.60
CA GLN A 6 14.65 2.71 -62.21
C GLN A 6 15.76 3.17 -61.26
N ILE A 7 16.58 2.22 -60.82
CA ILE A 7 17.67 2.49 -59.86
C ILE A 7 18.98 2.71 -60.63
N GLN A 8 19.11 2.08 -61.81
CA GLN A 8 20.25 2.21 -62.70
C GLN A 8 19.84 1.87 -64.14
N PRO A 9 20.54 2.34 -65.20
CA PRO A 9 20.28 1.92 -66.58
C PRO A 9 20.20 0.39 -66.71
N GLY A 10 19.05 -0.13 -67.14
CA GLY A 10 18.79 -1.57 -67.30
C GLY A 10 18.24 -2.31 -66.06
N PHE A 11 18.23 -1.70 -64.87
CA PHE A 11 17.73 -2.30 -63.64
C PHE A 11 16.49 -1.58 -63.11
N TYR A 12 15.35 -2.28 -63.16
CA TYR A 12 14.05 -1.78 -62.68
C TYR A 12 13.60 -2.60 -61.46
N GLN A 13 13.29 -1.92 -60.35
CA GLN A 13 12.70 -2.56 -59.18
C GLN A 13 11.19 -2.29 -59.17
N LYS A 14 10.39 -3.34 -59.08
CA LYS A 14 8.94 -3.24 -58.81
C LYS A 14 8.75 -3.03 -57.31
N ILE A 15 8.32 -1.84 -56.92
CA ILE A 15 7.98 -1.53 -55.54
C ILE A 15 6.46 -1.65 -55.39
N GLN A 16 6.02 -2.50 -54.47
CA GLN A 16 4.60 -2.57 -54.11
C GLN A 16 4.27 -1.37 -53.22
N ARG A 17 3.35 -0.51 -53.69
CA ARG A 17 2.78 0.59 -52.91
C ARG A 17 1.33 0.28 -52.55
N ARG A 18 0.93 0.75 -51.37
CA ARG A 18 -0.47 0.72 -50.92
C ARG A 18 -1.34 1.47 -51.94
N CYS A 19 -2.47 0.89 -52.33
CA CYS A 19 -3.38 1.52 -53.29
C CYS A 19 -3.99 2.78 -52.66
N THR A 20 -3.96 3.91 -53.35
CA THR A 20 -4.50 5.18 -52.83
C THR A 20 -6.04 5.19 -52.75
N GLU A 21 -6.71 4.35 -53.52
CA GLU A 21 -8.19 4.30 -53.56
C GLU A 21 -8.80 3.39 -52.50
N CYS A 22 -8.19 2.22 -52.23
CA CYS A 22 -8.69 1.25 -51.25
C CYS A 22 -7.84 1.15 -49.98
N ASP A 23 -6.75 1.93 -49.87
CA ASP A 23 -5.77 1.92 -48.77
C ASP A 23 -5.28 0.51 -48.36
N GLY A 24 -5.31 -0.43 -49.31
CA GLY A 24 -4.90 -1.82 -49.08
C GLY A 24 -6.00 -2.76 -48.55
N GLU A 25 -7.25 -2.30 -48.36
CA GLU A 25 -8.37 -3.16 -47.94
C GLU A 25 -8.95 -4.02 -49.08
N GLY A 26 -8.65 -3.70 -50.34
CA GLY A 26 -9.10 -4.47 -51.51
C GLY A 26 -10.55 -4.23 -51.94
N GLU A 27 -11.33 -3.46 -51.16
CA GLU A 27 -12.70 -3.06 -51.48
C GLU A 27 -12.80 -1.54 -51.67
N PHE A 28 -13.55 -1.10 -52.68
CA PHE A 28 -13.85 0.32 -52.90
C PHE A 28 -15.29 0.63 -52.46
N ILE A 29 -15.44 1.53 -51.49
CA ILE A 29 -16.75 1.93 -50.96
C ILE A 29 -17.18 3.24 -51.62
N SER A 30 -18.10 3.16 -52.58
CA SER A 30 -18.65 4.33 -53.29
C SER A 30 -19.47 5.25 -52.37
N ASN A 31 -20.33 4.68 -51.53
CA ASN A 31 -21.17 5.40 -50.58
C ASN A 31 -20.71 5.14 -49.13
N ARG A 32 -19.92 6.06 -48.57
CA ARG A 32 -19.41 5.92 -47.19
C ARG A 32 -20.51 6.18 -46.17
N CYS A 33 -20.62 5.32 -45.15
CA CYS A 33 -21.54 5.52 -44.04
C CYS A 33 -21.14 6.75 -43.22
N ARG A 34 -22.09 7.65 -42.91
CA ARG A 34 -21.85 8.89 -42.13
C ARG A 34 -21.37 8.64 -40.69
N LYS A 35 -21.68 7.46 -40.12
CA LYS A 35 -21.35 7.14 -38.71
C LYS A 35 -19.95 6.54 -38.55
N CYS A 36 -19.51 5.70 -39.49
CA CYS A 36 -18.19 5.04 -39.42
C CYS A 36 -17.19 5.52 -40.49
N ASN A 37 -17.63 6.36 -41.44
CA ASN A 37 -16.83 6.87 -42.57
C ASN A 37 -16.10 5.78 -43.37
N GLY A 38 -16.69 4.59 -43.47
CA GLY A 38 -16.12 3.42 -44.15
C GLY A 38 -15.26 2.52 -43.26
N LYS A 39 -14.96 2.90 -42.02
CA LYS A 39 -14.08 2.14 -41.10
C LYS A 39 -14.72 0.91 -40.46
N LYS A 40 -16.00 0.62 -40.74
CA LYS A 40 -16.78 -0.52 -40.21
C LYS A 40 -16.87 -0.61 -38.65
N ILE A 41 -16.30 0.35 -37.91
CA ILE A 41 -16.28 0.45 -36.44
C ILE A 41 -16.80 1.83 -36.01
N VAL A 42 -17.51 1.90 -34.88
CA VAL A 42 -18.00 3.14 -34.26
C VAL A 42 -17.65 3.13 -32.77
N VAL A 43 -17.27 4.30 -32.23
CA VAL A 43 -17.01 4.45 -30.79
C VAL A 43 -18.33 4.65 -30.06
N LEU A 44 -18.67 3.72 -29.17
CA LEU A 44 -19.85 3.77 -28.32
C LEU A 44 -19.44 4.09 -26.87
N LYS A 45 -20.24 4.89 -26.16
CA LYS A 45 -20.14 5.05 -24.71
C LYS A 45 -21.20 4.15 -24.06
N GLU A 46 -20.77 3.17 -23.28
CA GLU A 46 -21.66 2.29 -22.51
C GLU A 46 -21.40 2.43 -21.01
N LEU A 47 -22.47 2.39 -20.21
CA LEU A 47 -22.38 2.40 -18.75
C LEU A 47 -22.42 0.97 -18.21
N VAL A 48 -21.28 0.50 -17.67
CA VAL A 48 -21.19 -0.81 -17.01
C VAL A 48 -21.42 -0.63 -15.51
N ARG A 49 -22.48 -1.25 -14.98
CA ARG A 49 -22.79 -1.22 -13.55
C ARG A 49 -22.07 -2.36 -12.84
N VAL A 50 -21.13 -2.01 -11.97
CA VAL A 50 -20.40 -2.97 -11.14
C VAL A 50 -20.99 -2.97 -9.73
N ARG A 51 -21.47 -4.13 -9.28
CA ARG A 51 -21.96 -4.29 -7.89
C ARG A 51 -20.83 -4.83 -7.03
N ILE A 52 -20.37 -4.03 -6.08
CA ILE A 52 -19.38 -4.45 -5.08
C ILE A 52 -20.14 -5.01 -3.87
N GLU A 53 -20.02 -6.31 -3.65
CA GLU A 53 -20.62 -6.99 -2.50
C GLU A 53 -19.81 -6.73 -1.22
N PRO A 54 -20.47 -6.64 -0.04
CA PRO A 54 -19.77 -6.58 1.24
C PRO A 54 -18.80 -7.77 1.39
N GLY A 55 -17.58 -7.48 1.82
CA GLY A 55 -16.56 -8.51 2.07
C GLY A 55 -15.74 -8.93 0.85
N MET A 56 -15.98 -8.35 -0.35
CA MET A 56 -15.12 -8.60 -1.51
C MET A 56 -13.65 -8.29 -1.20
N LYS A 57 -12.75 -9.18 -1.62
CA LYS A 57 -11.30 -9.05 -1.41
C LYS A 57 -10.67 -8.16 -2.49
N SER A 58 -9.51 -7.58 -2.17
CA SER A 58 -8.65 -6.91 -3.16
C SER A 58 -8.18 -7.91 -4.21
N ASN A 59 -7.78 -7.39 -5.36
CA ASN A 59 -7.24 -8.08 -6.54
C ASN A 59 -8.21 -9.10 -7.13
N LYS A 60 -9.50 -8.94 -6.83
CA LYS A 60 -10.55 -9.74 -7.44
C LYS A 60 -10.87 -9.18 -8.82
N ARG A 61 -10.76 -10.05 -9.83
CA ARG A 61 -11.12 -9.75 -11.21
C ARG A 61 -12.59 -10.02 -11.46
N LEU A 62 -13.29 -9.02 -11.98
CA LEU A 62 -14.66 -9.09 -12.46
C LEU A 62 -14.61 -9.05 -13.99
N VAL A 63 -15.07 -10.13 -14.63
CA VAL A 63 -15.04 -10.28 -16.08
C VAL A 63 -16.42 -9.98 -16.64
N PHE A 64 -16.49 -9.03 -17.55
CA PHE A 64 -17.68 -8.71 -18.33
C PHE A 64 -17.45 -9.15 -19.78
N SER A 65 -18.01 -10.30 -20.12
CA SER A 65 -17.80 -10.91 -21.42
C SER A 65 -18.40 -10.07 -22.55
N GLY A 66 -17.65 -9.89 -23.64
CA GLY A 66 -18.11 -9.16 -24.81
C GLY A 66 -18.30 -7.64 -24.61
N LYS A 67 -17.76 -7.07 -23.52
CA LYS A 67 -17.77 -5.63 -23.22
C LYS A 67 -16.47 -4.91 -23.57
N GLY A 68 -15.53 -5.62 -24.20
CA GLY A 68 -14.29 -5.07 -24.72
C GLY A 68 -14.43 -4.49 -26.13
N ASN A 69 -13.29 -4.20 -26.74
CA ASN A 69 -13.26 -3.62 -28.08
C ASN A 69 -13.63 -4.64 -29.15
N HIS A 70 -14.39 -4.19 -30.15
CA HIS A 70 -14.65 -4.93 -31.38
C HIS A 70 -13.70 -4.46 -32.48
N VAL A 71 -13.07 -5.42 -33.18
CA VAL A 71 -12.15 -5.13 -34.29
C VAL A 71 -12.83 -5.24 -35.65
N ASN A 72 -13.69 -6.24 -35.85
CA ASN A 72 -14.47 -6.40 -37.07
C ASN A 72 -15.73 -7.23 -36.76
N ARG A 73 -16.59 -7.46 -37.77
CA ARG A 73 -17.84 -8.21 -37.62
C ARG A 73 -17.62 -9.73 -37.41
N THR A 74 -16.45 -10.25 -37.78
CA THR A 74 -16.16 -11.68 -37.78
C THR A 74 -15.58 -12.15 -36.45
N VAL A 75 -14.92 -11.25 -35.71
CA VAL A 75 -14.27 -11.53 -34.44
C VAL A 75 -15.16 -11.06 -33.29
N GLU A 76 -15.33 -11.91 -32.29
CA GLU A 76 -16.07 -11.58 -31.07
C GLU A 76 -15.43 -10.39 -30.33
N ALA A 77 -16.22 -9.66 -29.54
CA ALA A 77 -15.66 -8.62 -28.70
C ALA A 77 -14.72 -9.24 -27.66
N GLY A 78 -13.67 -8.49 -27.31
CA GLY A 78 -12.89 -8.81 -26.12
C GLY A 78 -13.71 -8.67 -24.84
N ASP A 79 -13.08 -8.98 -23.72
CA ASP A 79 -13.69 -8.87 -22.40
C ASP A 79 -13.24 -7.59 -21.69
N LEU A 80 -14.13 -7.02 -20.88
CA LEU A 80 -13.77 -5.97 -19.92
C LEU A 80 -13.46 -6.64 -18.58
N ILE A 81 -12.20 -6.58 -18.17
CA ILE A 81 -11.73 -7.12 -16.89
C ILE A 81 -11.53 -5.94 -15.93
N ILE A 82 -12.26 -5.93 -14.83
CA ILE A 82 -12.15 -4.93 -13.77
C ILE A 82 -11.48 -5.58 -12.57
N GLU A 83 -10.34 -5.07 -12.16
CA GLU A 83 -9.65 -5.51 -10.95
C GLU A 83 -10.00 -4.59 -9.78
N LEU A 84 -10.46 -5.18 -8.68
CA LEU A 84 -10.78 -4.43 -7.47
C LEU A 84 -9.50 -4.17 -6.68
N GLU A 85 -9.22 -2.90 -6.41
CA GLU A 85 -8.10 -2.50 -5.56
C GLU A 85 -8.61 -1.96 -4.23
N LEU A 86 -8.04 -2.42 -3.12
CA LEU A 86 -8.35 -1.89 -1.80
C LEU A 86 -7.65 -0.55 -1.60
N LYS A 87 -8.45 0.51 -1.44
CA LYS A 87 -7.95 1.82 -1.04
C LYS A 87 -7.45 1.78 0.41
N GLU A 88 -6.25 2.30 0.63
CA GLU A 88 -5.69 2.47 1.98
C GLU A 88 -6.55 3.42 2.83
N HIS A 89 -6.71 3.07 4.10
CA HIS A 89 -7.44 3.85 5.09
C HIS A 89 -6.47 4.36 6.16
N SER A 90 -6.66 5.60 6.63
CA SER A 90 -5.76 6.24 7.60
C SER A 90 -5.70 5.50 8.94
N THR A 91 -6.83 4.96 9.40
CA THR A 91 -6.96 4.31 10.72
C THR A 91 -6.94 2.78 10.68
N PHE A 92 -7.46 2.17 9.62
CA PHE A 92 -7.76 0.75 9.57
C PHE A 92 -6.93 0.06 8.50
N ILE A 93 -6.30 -1.03 8.87
CA ILE A 93 -5.57 -1.88 7.94
C ILE A 93 -6.35 -3.18 7.81
N ARG A 94 -6.85 -3.48 6.61
CA ARG A 94 -7.59 -4.71 6.37
C ARG A 94 -6.62 -5.87 6.15
N LYS A 95 -6.80 -6.94 6.91
CA LYS A 95 -6.13 -8.23 6.71
C LYS A 95 -7.20 -9.31 6.52
N ASP A 96 -7.50 -9.62 5.27
CA ASP A 96 -8.58 -10.52 4.88
C ASP A 96 -9.96 -10.12 5.45
N MET A 97 -10.43 -10.85 6.47
CA MET A 97 -11.68 -10.59 7.20
C MET A 97 -11.46 -9.74 8.45
N ASP A 98 -10.22 -9.59 8.89
CA ASP A 98 -9.89 -8.90 10.11
C ASP A 98 -9.51 -7.45 9.80
N LEU A 99 -9.81 -6.58 10.76
CA LEU A 99 -9.39 -5.18 10.73
C LEU A 99 -8.35 -4.96 11.81
N ILE A 100 -7.26 -4.32 11.44
CA ILE A 100 -6.17 -3.99 12.36
C ILE A 100 -6.18 -2.48 12.58
N ILE A 101 -6.07 -2.07 13.84
CA ILE A 101 -5.87 -0.68 14.22
C ILE A 101 -4.65 -0.57 15.12
N LYS A 102 -3.92 0.54 14.98
CA LYS A 102 -2.85 0.91 15.92
C LYS A 102 -3.42 1.93 16.88
N MET A 103 -3.36 1.61 18.17
CA MET A 103 -3.79 2.51 19.24
C MET A 103 -2.58 2.91 20.07
N GLU A 104 -2.28 4.20 20.04
CA GLU A 104 -1.25 4.79 20.89
C GLU A 104 -1.84 5.06 22.28
N ILE A 105 -1.23 4.48 23.30
CA ILE A 105 -1.58 4.66 24.71
C ILE A 105 -0.36 5.15 25.48
N THR A 106 -0.59 5.98 26.49
CA THR A 106 0.48 6.43 27.38
C THR A 106 0.93 5.31 28.32
N LEU A 107 2.15 5.40 28.86
CA LEU A 107 2.62 4.49 29.90
C LEU A 107 1.66 4.42 31.10
N ALA A 108 1.07 5.56 31.49
CA ALA A 108 0.08 5.62 32.56
C ALA A 108 -1.21 4.85 32.19
N GLU A 109 -1.75 5.01 30.99
CA GLU A 109 -2.91 4.25 30.51
C GLU A 109 -2.63 2.74 30.42
N SER A 110 -1.39 2.36 30.06
CA SER A 110 -0.94 0.97 29.99
C SER A 110 -0.93 0.29 31.37
N LEU A 111 -0.54 1.00 32.43
CA LEU A 111 -0.44 0.48 33.80
C LEU A 111 -1.73 0.65 34.62
N CYS A 112 -2.34 1.84 34.57
CA CYS A 112 -3.49 2.22 35.38
C CYS A 112 -4.84 1.92 34.72
N GLY A 113 -4.83 1.37 33.50
CA GLY A 113 -6.04 1.12 32.72
C GLY A 113 -6.55 2.38 32.01
N PHE A 114 -7.50 2.18 31.10
CA PHE A 114 -8.07 3.28 30.31
C PHE A 114 -9.48 2.95 29.81
N LYS A 115 -10.17 3.98 29.34
CA LYS A 115 -11.43 3.87 28.60
C LYS A 115 -11.34 4.78 27.37
N ARG A 116 -11.33 4.20 26.17
CA ARG A 116 -11.27 4.96 24.91
C ARG A 116 -12.39 4.53 23.97
N ILE A 117 -12.92 5.50 23.24
CA ILE A 117 -13.94 5.27 22.23
C ILE A 117 -13.26 5.19 20.86
N ILE A 118 -13.58 4.14 20.12
CA ILE A 118 -13.14 3.95 18.74
C ILE A 118 -14.35 4.08 17.83
N GLN A 119 -14.23 4.84 16.75
CA GLN A 119 -15.25 4.93 15.73
C GLN A 119 -15.06 3.81 14.69
N THR A 120 -16.07 2.98 14.48
CA THR A 120 -16.04 1.91 13.47
C THR A 120 -16.35 2.43 12.07
N LEU A 121 -16.14 1.59 11.06
CA LEU A 121 -16.50 1.88 9.66
C LEU A 121 -18.02 2.12 9.49
N ASP A 122 -18.84 1.54 10.36
CA ASP A 122 -20.30 1.73 10.41
C ASP A 122 -20.71 3.03 11.12
N GLN A 123 -19.74 3.88 11.50
CA GLN A 123 -19.92 5.11 12.31
C GLN A 123 -20.43 4.87 13.74
N ARG A 124 -20.41 3.62 14.22
CA ARG A 124 -20.72 3.29 15.62
C ARG A 124 -19.53 3.63 16.52
N LYS A 125 -19.81 3.87 17.80
CA LYS A 125 -18.81 4.11 18.84
C LYS A 125 -18.64 2.85 19.68
N LEU A 126 -17.45 2.26 19.65
CA LEU A 126 -17.08 1.13 20.49
C LEU A 126 -16.24 1.62 21.66
N LEU A 127 -16.69 1.33 22.89
CA LEU A 127 -15.92 1.61 24.09
C LEU A 127 -14.94 0.45 24.34
N ILE A 128 -13.65 0.72 24.18
CA ILE A 128 -12.58 -0.20 24.57
C ILE A 128 -12.08 0.23 25.94
N SER A 129 -12.20 -0.68 26.91
CA SER A 129 -11.74 -0.45 28.27
C SER A 129 -10.75 -1.51 28.72
N ASN A 130 -9.73 -1.08 29.44
CA ASN A 130 -8.82 -1.94 30.18
C ASN A 130 -8.95 -1.63 31.67
N PRO A 131 -9.25 -2.62 32.54
CA PRO A 131 -9.35 -2.37 33.97
C PRO A 131 -7.98 -1.96 34.56
N PRO A 132 -7.97 -1.12 35.61
CA PRO A 132 -6.76 -0.81 36.34
C PRO A 132 -6.08 -2.07 36.89
N GLY A 133 -4.74 -2.12 36.85
CA GLY A 133 -3.95 -3.26 37.33
C GLY A 133 -3.70 -4.35 36.29
N THR A 134 -4.34 -4.30 35.12
CA THR A 134 -3.98 -5.17 33.99
C THR A 134 -3.00 -4.45 33.07
N VAL A 135 -1.73 -4.84 33.10
CA VAL A 135 -0.68 -4.18 32.31
C VAL A 135 -0.79 -4.56 30.83
N ILE A 136 -0.76 -3.57 29.95
CA ILE A 136 -0.66 -3.76 28.51
C ILE A 136 0.76 -3.46 28.05
N GLY A 137 1.48 -4.49 27.61
CA GLY A 137 2.82 -4.33 27.04
C GLY A 137 2.84 -3.53 25.74
N ASN A 138 4.03 -3.04 25.37
CA ASN A 138 4.24 -2.46 24.05
C ASN A 138 4.07 -3.54 22.96
N GLU A 139 3.41 -3.18 21.86
CA GLU A 139 3.03 -4.09 20.77
C GLU A 139 2.14 -5.27 21.21
N ALA A 140 1.39 -5.11 22.31
CA ALA A 140 0.38 -6.08 22.71
C ALA A 140 -0.82 -6.08 21.75
N TYR A 141 -1.43 -7.26 21.59
CA TYR A 141 -2.59 -7.47 20.73
C TYR A 141 -3.84 -7.73 21.55
N ARG A 142 -4.96 -7.12 21.15
CA ARG A 142 -6.28 -7.41 21.69
C ARG A 142 -7.28 -7.61 20.58
N SER A 143 -8.03 -8.70 20.63
CA SER A 143 -9.10 -9.00 19.68
C SER A 143 -10.47 -8.59 20.22
N VAL A 144 -11.30 -8.06 19.34
CA VAL A 144 -12.73 -7.80 19.56
C VAL A 144 -13.49 -8.56 18.48
N ALA A 145 -14.22 -9.60 18.89
CA ALA A 145 -14.97 -10.45 17.98
C ALA A 145 -16.11 -9.67 17.30
N ASN A 146 -16.46 -10.07 16.08
CA ASN A 146 -17.58 -9.52 15.29
C ASN A 146 -17.48 -8.03 14.89
N GLU A 147 -16.30 -7.42 15.02
CA GLU A 147 -16.07 -6.01 14.65
C GLU A 147 -15.07 -5.86 13.47
N GLY A 148 -14.81 -6.94 12.74
CA GLY A 148 -14.01 -6.93 11.50
C GLY A 148 -14.85 -6.72 10.22
N MET A 149 -14.31 -7.15 9.08
CA MET A 149 -14.98 -7.09 7.78
C MET A 149 -16.05 -8.19 7.65
N PRO A 150 -17.16 -7.94 6.94
CA PRO A 150 -18.19 -8.94 6.71
C PRO A 150 -17.71 -10.06 5.80
N MET A 151 -18.15 -11.29 6.08
CA MET A 151 -17.91 -12.44 5.22
C MET A 151 -18.82 -12.34 3.98
N ARG A 152 -18.25 -12.60 2.80
CA ARG A 152 -19.00 -12.60 1.54
C ARG A 152 -20.14 -13.63 1.60
N GLY A 153 -21.33 -13.24 1.17
CA GLY A 153 -22.52 -14.12 1.12
C GLY A 153 -23.25 -14.30 2.44
N SER A 154 -22.81 -13.63 3.52
CA SER A 154 -23.47 -13.68 4.84
C SER A 154 -24.44 -12.51 5.11
N ASP A 155 -24.69 -11.65 4.12
CA ASP A 155 -25.40 -10.36 4.25
C ASP A 155 -24.86 -9.44 5.37
N GLY A 156 -23.61 -9.65 5.80
CA GLY A 156 -22.99 -8.89 6.89
C GLY A 156 -23.36 -9.38 8.29
N ARG A 157 -24.04 -10.53 8.43
CA ARG A 157 -24.32 -11.17 9.72
C ARG A 157 -23.06 -11.75 10.36
N VAL A 158 -22.18 -12.32 9.54
CA VAL A 158 -20.90 -12.88 10.00
C VAL A 158 -19.81 -11.87 9.68
N LYS A 159 -19.09 -11.42 10.70
CA LYS A 159 -17.98 -10.49 10.60
C LYS A 159 -16.71 -11.12 11.17
N GLY A 160 -15.56 -10.72 10.67
CA GLY A 160 -14.27 -11.04 11.27
C GLY A 160 -14.06 -10.32 12.60
N GLN A 161 -12.81 -10.22 13.03
CA GLN A 161 -12.44 -9.58 14.29
C GLN A 161 -11.71 -8.24 14.06
N LEU A 162 -11.83 -7.35 15.03
CA LEU A 162 -11.01 -6.14 15.14
C LEU A 162 -9.82 -6.46 16.04
N ILE A 163 -8.61 -6.31 15.50
CA ILE A 163 -7.34 -6.51 16.20
C ILE A 163 -6.77 -5.13 16.52
N ILE A 164 -6.58 -4.86 17.80
CA ILE A 164 -6.02 -3.62 18.33
C ILE A 164 -4.57 -3.90 18.69
N ILE A 165 -3.65 -3.17 18.08
CA ILE A 165 -2.22 -3.18 18.41
C ILE A 165 -1.97 -1.97 19.30
N PHE A 166 -1.54 -2.22 20.54
CA PHE A 166 -1.19 -1.16 21.47
C PHE A 166 0.25 -0.73 21.30
N ILE A 167 0.46 0.56 21.08
CA ILE A 167 1.78 1.18 21.03
C ILE A 167 1.90 2.04 22.28
N VAL A 168 2.82 1.69 23.17
CA VAL A 168 3.01 2.41 24.43
C VAL A 168 3.97 3.57 24.20
N THR A 169 3.46 4.78 24.31
CA THR A 169 4.25 6.01 24.27
C THR A 169 4.85 6.26 25.66
N PHE A 170 6.16 6.18 25.75
CA PHE A 170 6.91 6.57 26.94
C PHE A 170 7.00 8.12 27.01
N PRO A 171 6.88 8.70 28.20
CA PRO A 171 7.04 10.14 28.38
C PRO A 171 8.49 10.59 28.15
N GLN A 172 8.68 11.88 27.89
CA GLN A 172 9.99 12.50 27.65
C GLN A 172 10.82 12.60 28.95
N ASN A 173 12.12 12.83 28.81
CA ASN A 173 13.16 12.71 29.86
C ASN A 173 13.10 13.77 30.99
N GLU A 174 11.92 14.24 31.37
CA GLU A 174 11.71 15.35 32.32
C GLU A 174 11.35 14.83 33.73
N TYR A 175 12.13 13.89 34.26
CA TYR A 175 11.90 13.35 35.60
C TYR A 175 12.80 14.02 36.63
N THR A 176 12.21 14.60 37.68
CA THR A 176 12.93 15.10 38.86
C THR A 176 13.30 13.94 39.81
N GLY A 177 14.33 14.16 40.65
CA GLY A 177 14.83 13.13 41.56
C GLY A 177 13.80 12.59 42.56
N GLU A 178 12.80 13.39 42.96
CA GLU A 178 11.70 12.97 43.81
C GLU A 178 10.76 12.00 43.09
N ASN A 179 10.37 12.33 41.85
CA ASN A 179 9.51 11.48 41.02
C ASN A 179 10.16 10.12 40.75
N LEU A 180 11.48 10.09 40.54
CA LEU A 180 12.22 8.85 40.28
C LEU A 180 12.27 7.92 41.49
N LYS A 181 12.33 8.46 42.72
CA LYS A 181 12.24 7.65 43.95
C LYS A 181 10.88 6.98 44.06
N VAL A 182 9.80 7.76 43.90
CA VAL A 182 8.42 7.26 43.96
C VAL A 182 8.18 6.17 42.91
N ILE A 183 8.65 6.36 41.67
CA ILE A 183 8.53 5.35 40.61
C ILE A 183 9.34 4.09 40.96
N GLY A 184 10.53 4.25 41.53
CA GLY A 184 11.39 3.14 41.97
C GLY A 184 10.75 2.28 43.06
N ASP A 185 9.98 2.88 43.96
CA ASP A 185 9.30 2.16 45.05
C ASP A 185 8.03 1.43 44.57
N ILE A 186 7.36 1.92 43.51
CA ILE A 186 6.10 1.35 42.99
C ILE A 186 6.34 0.20 42.01
N LEU A 187 7.42 0.28 41.21
CA LEU A 187 7.74 -0.71 40.19
C LEU A 187 8.47 -1.92 40.78
N PRO A 188 8.44 -3.10 40.11
CA PRO A 188 9.22 -4.26 40.54
C PRO A 188 10.70 -3.91 40.72
N PRO A 189 11.39 -4.55 41.69
CA PRO A 189 12.76 -4.21 42.03
C PRO A 189 13.67 -4.39 40.83
N ARG A 190 14.66 -3.49 40.71
CA ARG A 190 15.66 -3.57 39.66
C ARG A 190 16.48 -4.84 39.88
N PRO A 191 16.65 -5.71 38.86
CA PRO A 191 17.58 -6.82 38.96
C PRO A 191 18.99 -6.28 39.20
N ASP A 192 19.71 -6.88 40.15
CA ASP A 192 21.12 -6.62 40.35
C ASP A 192 21.91 -7.42 39.32
N TYR A 193 22.56 -6.71 38.40
CA TYR A 193 23.35 -7.34 37.34
C TYR A 193 24.77 -7.69 37.78
N GLY A 194 25.19 -7.33 39.00
CA GLY A 194 26.53 -7.58 39.52
C GLY A 194 27.62 -6.85 38.73
N TYR A 195 28.34 -5.94 39.37
CA TYR A 195 29.57 -5.40 38.77
C TYR A 195 30.74 -6.31 39.16
N CYS A 196 31.47 -6.84 38.18
CA CYS A 196 32.82 -7.31 38.41
C CYS A 196 33.74 -6.09 38.50
N ASP A 197 34.55 -6.01 39.55
CA ASP A 197 35.49 -4.90 39.80
C ASP A 197 36.50 -4.71 38.66
N ASP A 198 36.70 -5.73 37.82
CA ASP A 198 37.62 -5.71 36.67
C ASP A 198 37.00 -5.10 35.39
N GLY A 199 35.74 -4.65 35.44
CA GLY A 199 34.98 -4.17 34.28
C GLY A 199 35.24 -2.70 33.94
N GLN A 200 35.59 -2.42 32.68
CA GLN A 200 35.69 -1.04 32.19
C GLN A 200 34.28 -0.43 31.99
N VAL A 201 33.98 0.66 32.72
CA VAL A 201 32.73 1.42 32.53
C VAL A 201 32.79 2.21 31.22
N LEU A 202 32.10 1.73 30.19
CA LEU A 202 31.95 2.44 28.93
C LEU A 202 30.78 3.43 29.02
N LYS A 203 31.03 4.71 28.72
CA LYS A 203 29.96 5.68 28.50
C LYS A 203 29.30 5.37 27.17
N SER A 204 28.07 4.87 27.19
CA SER A 204 27.27 4.65 25.99
C SER A 204 26.54 5.93 25.61
N GLU A 205 26.61 6.30 24.33
CA GLU A 205 25.79 7.37 23.75
C GLU A 205 24.58 6.75 23.04
N LEU A 206 23.48 7.49 22.98
CA LEU A 206 22.30 7.09 22.21
C LEU A 206 22.66 7.05 20.71
N TYR A 207 22.52 5.87 20.10
CA TYR A 207 22.75 5.69 18.67
C TYR A 207 21.49 5.99 17.87
N ASP A 208 21.51 7.03 17.03
CA ASP A 208 20.47 7.29 16.03
C ASP A 208 20.95 6.82 14.63
N PRO A 209 20.36 5.74 14.06
CA PRO A 209 20.72 5.22 12.74
C PRO A 209 20.63 6.23 11.58
N LYS A 210 19.79 7.27 11.71
CA LYS A 210 19.60 8.27 10.66
C LYS A 210 20.67 9.36 10.66
N SER A 211 21.26 9.64 11.82
CA SER A 211 22.32 10.66 11.96
C SER A 211 23.70 10.12 11.55
N SER A 212 23.98 8.84 11.83
CA SER A 212 25.26 8.18 11.52
C SER A 212 25.53 8.04 10.02
N SER A 213 24.48 7.81 9.23
CA SER A 213 24.55 7.69 7.77
C SER A 213 24.85 9.03 7.06
N ARG A 214 24.52 10.17 7.68
CA ARG A 214 24.93 11.51 7.20
C ARG A 214 26.42 11.77 7.44
N ARG A 215 26.94 11.40 8.63
CA ARG A 215 28.37 11.57 8.97
C ARG A 215 29.29 10.73 8.07
N ARG A 216 28.92 9.48 7.75
CA ARG A 216 29.68 8.62 6.83
C ARG A 216 29.77 9.17 5.41
N ARG A 217 28.73 9.85 4.91
CA ARG A 217 28.76 10.49 3.58
C ARG A 217 29.67 11.72 3.54
N GLN A 218 29.79 12.46 4.65
CA GLN A 218 30.64 13.65 4.73
C GLN A 218 32.13 13.31 4.90
N GLN A 219 32.47 12.25 5.64
CA GLN A 219 33.87 11.79 5.74
C GLN A 219 34.39 11.16 4.45
N ALA A 220 33.53 10.52 3.65
CA ALA A 220 33.93 9.98 2.34
C ALA A 220 34.24 11.07 1.30
N SER A 221 33.84 12.33 1.53
CA SER A 221 34.13 13.46 0.63
C SER A 221 35.35 14.29 1.02
N GLN A 222 36.05 13.96 2.11
CA GLN A 222 37.23 14.71 2.61
C GLN A 222 38.45 13.80 2.83
N GLY A 223 38.67 12.80 1.96
CA GLY A 223 39.95 12.10 1.90
C GLY A 223 41.02 13.01 1.32
N GLU A 224 41.75 13.71 2.20
CA GLU A 224 42.93 14.50 1.88
C GLU A 224 44.01 13.62 1.20
N THR A 225 44.47 14.07 0.03
CA THR A 225 45.70 13.63 -0.61
C THR A 225 46.88 14.06 0.26
N VAL A 226 47.63 13.12 0.82
CA VAL A 226 48.94 13.39 1.41
C VAL A 226 49.98 13.23 0.30
N GLU A 227 50.51 14.37 -0.19
CA GLU A 227 51.67 14.42 -1.07
C GLU A 227 52.91 13.91 -0.29
N CYS A 228 53.56 12.88 -0.82
CA CYS A 228 54.88 12.45 -0.36
C CYS A 228 55.93 13.44 -0.87
N ALA A 229 56.45 14.29 0.01
CA ALA A 229 57.66 15.06 -0.27
C ALA A 229 58.89 14.17 -0.09
N SER A 230 59.60 13.97 -1.20
CA SER A 230 60.93 13.38 -1.31
C SER A 230 62.00 14.17 -0.58
N GLN A 231 62.90 13.48 0.12
CA GLN A 231 64.33 13.79 0.24
C GLN A 231 65.11 12.50 0.48
#